data_AF-A0A0M0T3Z8-F1
#
_entry.id   AF-A0A0M0T3Z8-F1
#
_cell.length_a   1.000
_cell.length_b   1.000
_cell.length_c   1.000
_cell.angle_alpha   90.00
_cell.angle_beta   90.00
_cell.angle_gamma   90.00
#
_symmetry.space_group_name_H-M   'P 1'
#
loop_
_entity.id
_entity.type
_entity.pdbx_description
1 polymer ?
#
loop_
_entity_poly.entity_id
_entity_poly.type
_entity_poly.pdbx_seq_one_letter_code
_entity_poly.pdbx_strand_id
1 'polypeptide(L)'
;MGNYGKYCGKGNKGGTAIDDLDRACKAHDACFLGMFNVSEKNKKCNIAFVSKLLPIVQKTSITSYKGIYARGALKIFSKNT
;
A
#
# COMPACT_ATOMS: atom_id res chain seq x y z
N MET A 1 6.26 -9.43 -4.65
CA MET A 1 6.54 -8.20 -3.88
C MET A 1 7.22 -8.60 -2.58
N GLY A 2 8.20 -7.81 -2.12
CA GLY A 2 8.83 -7.98 -0.81
C GLY A 2 8.01 -7.33 0.32
N ASN A 3 8.68 -6.98 1.43
CA ASN A 3 8.10 -6.24 2.55
C ASN A 3 8.78 -4.87 2.68
N TYR A 4 8.01 -3.81 2.85
CA TYR A 4 8.53 -2.47 3.14
C TYR A 4 8.11 -2.02 4.54
N GLY A 5 9.06 -1.57 5.35
CA GLY A 5 8.79 -1.11 6.70
C GLY A 5 8.18 -2.19 7.61
N LYS A 6 7.08 -1.82 8.29
CA LYS A 6 6.41 -2.66 9.29
C LYS A 6 5.07 -3.21 8.83
N TYR A 7 4.43 -2.56 7.86
CA TYR A 7 3.07 -2.83 7.44
C TYR A 7 2.96 -3.17 5.96
N CYS A 8 3.87 -2.70 5.10
CA CYS A 8 3.76 -3.06 3.69
C CYS A 8 4.26 -4.49 3.45
N GLY A 9 3.38 -5.36 2.98
CA GLY A 9 3.69 -6.73 2.60
C GLY A 9 3.07 -7.74 3.55
N LYS A 10 3.51 -9.00 3.51
CA LYS A 10 2.93 -10.04 4.34
C LYS A 10 3.54 -9.97 5.74
N GLY A 11 2.69 -9.67 6.73
CA GLY A 11 3.04 -9.61 8.14
C GLY A 11 3.05 -8.18 8.66
N ASN A 12 2.22 -7.93 9.66
CA ASN A 12 2.19 -6.66 10.39
C ASN A 12 3.11 -6.77 11.61
N LYS A 13 4.21 -6.00 11.60
CA LYS A 13 5.21 -6.01 12.69
C LYS A 13 4.82 -5.13 13.89
N GLY A 14 3.69 -4.42 13.83
CA GLY A 14 3.20 -3.54 14.90
C GLY A 14 3.99 -2.22 15.06
N GLY A 15 3.49 -1.35 15.95
CA GLY A 15 4.15 -0.09 16.33
C GLY A 15 3.90 1.13 15.43
N THR A 16 4.86 2.05 15.37
CA THR A 16 4.78 3.26 14.54
C THR A 16 5.28 2.96 13.13
N ALA A 17 4.50 3.38 12.12
CA ALA A 17 4.89 3.29 10.72
C ALA A 17 6.15 4.13 10.47
N ILE A 18 7.09 3.62 9.68
CA ILE A 18 8.39 4.26 9.50
C ILE A 18 8.34 5.50 8.59
N ASP A 19 7.33 5.57 7.70
CA ASP A 19 7.08 6.70 6.83
C ASP A 19 5.63 6.73 6.30
N ASP A 20 5.35 7.60 5.34
CA ASP A 20 4.04 7.74 4.71
C ASP A 20 3.61 6.53 3.87
N LEU A 21 4.53 5.80 3.24
CA LEU A 21 4.25 4.56 2.52
C LEU A 21 3.83 3.46 3.50
N ASP A 22 4.62 3.28 4.55
CA ASP A 22 4.33 2.30 5.61
C ASP A 22 3.00 2.63 6.33
N ARG A 23 2.71 3.92 6.53
CA ARG A 23 1.41 4.38 7.07
C ARG A 23 0.26 4.13 6.11
N ALA A 24 0.47 4.26 4.80
CA ALA A 24 -0.54 3.92 3.81
C ALA A 24 -0.86 2.42 3.84
N CYS A 25 0.16 1.57 3.96
CA CYS A 25 -0.02 0.12 4.11
C CYS A 25 -0.74 -0.23 5.43
N LYS A 26 -0.37 0.39 6.56
CA LYS A 26 -1.08 0.22 7.84
C LYS A 26 -2.59 0.48 7.71
N ALA A 27 -2.96 1.55 7.01
CA ALA A 27 -4.36 1.90 6.79
C ALA A 27 -5.06 0.93 5.83
N HIS A 28 -4.35 0.45 4.80
CA HIS A 28 -4.88 -0.55 3.88
C HIS A 28 -5.13 -1.88 4.58
N ASP A 29 -4.18 -2.40 5.34
CA ASP A 29 -4.30 -3.64 6.13
C ASP A 29 -5.48 -3.61 7.11
N ALA A 30 -5.74 -2.46 7.74
CA ALA A 30 -6.87 -2.31 8.67
C ALA A 30 -8.24 -2.32 7.96
N CYS A 31 -8.27 -1.99 6.66
CA CYS A 31 -9.48 -1.92 5.86
C CYS A 31 -9.72 -3.22 5.06
N PHE A 32 -8.64 -3.75 4.48
CA PHE A 32 -8.62 -4.79 3.46
C PHE A 32 -8.85 -6.18 4.06
N LEU A 33 -9.83 -6.90 3.53
CA LEU A 33 -10.25 -8.22 4.01
C LEU A 33 -9.50 -9.38 3.32
N GLY A 34 -8.46 -9.08 2.55
CA GLY A 34 -7.65 -10.06 1.83
C GLY A 34 -7.91 -10.11 0.33
N MET A 35 -6.96 -10.67 -0.43
CA MET A 35 -6.92 -10.59 -1.90
C MET A 35 -8.03 -11.35 -2.63
N PHE A 36 -8.64 -12.35 -1.99
CA PHE A 36 -9.74 -13.13 -2.58
C PHE A 36 -11.12 -12.52 -2.30
N ASN A 37 -11.19 -11.47 -1.49
CA ASN A 37 -12.45 -10.81 -1.17
C ASN A 37 -12.76 -9.73 -2.21
N VAL A 38 -13.79 -9.96 -3.02
CA VAL A 38 -14.23 -9.07 -4.11
C VAL A 38 -15.31 -8.07 -3.69
N SER A 39 -15.52 -7.89 -2.38
CA SER A 39 -16.54 -6.97 -1.86
C SER A 39 -16.27 -5.52 -2.25
N GLU A 40 -17.34 -4.75 -2.31
CA GLU A 40 -17.29 -3.30 -2.52
C GLU A 40 -16.44 -2.59 -1.46
N LYS A 41 -16.41 -3.12 -0.23
CA LYS A 41 -15.51 -2.63 0.83
C LYS A 41 -14.04 -2.76 0.41
N ASN A 42 -13.64 -3.90 -0.14
CA ASN A 42 -12.26 -4.12 -0.58
C ASN A 42 -11.85 -3.18 -1.72
N LYS A 43 -12.76 -2.92 -2.67
CA LYS A 43 -12.54 -1.91 -3.70
C LYS A 43 -12.32 -0.52 -3.10
N LYS A 44 -13.16 -0.10 -2.16
CA LYS A 44 -12.98 1.17 -1.43
C LYS A 44 -11.64 1.25 -0.70
N CYS A 45 -11.20 0.16 -0.07
CA CYS A 45 -9.87 0.09 0.55
C CYS A 45 -8.75 0.30 -0.48
N ASN A 46 -8.86 -0.36 -1.65
CA ASN A 46 -7.89 -0.20 -2.74
C ASN A 46 -7.89 1.23 -3.30
N ILE A 47 -9.06 1.84 -3.50
CA ILE A 47 -9.19 3.23 -3.98
C ILE A 47 -8.48 4.18 -3.02
N ALA A 48 -8.80 4.09 -1.72
CA ALA A 48 -8.18 4.91 -0.69
C ALA A 48 -6.66 4.69 -0.61
N PHE A 49 -6.19 3.45 -0.80
CA PHE A 49 -4.77 3.15 -0.82
C PHE A 49 -4.07 3.75 -2.04
N VAL A 50 -4.64 3.59 -3.23
CA VAL A 50 -4.15 4.18 -4.49
C VAL A 50 -4.05 5.70 -4.39
N SER A 51 -5.07 6.38 -3.85
CA SER A 51 -5.05 7.84 -3.65
C SER A 51 -3.88 8.29 -2.76
N LYS A 52 -3.48 7.48 -1.77
CA LYS A 52 -2.31 7.76 -0.92
C LYS A 52 -0.98 7.46 -1.61
N LEU A 53 -0.94 6.45 -2.48
CA LEU A 53 0.28 6.08 -3.21
C LEU A 53 0.67 7.09 -4.29
N LEU A 54 -0.29 7.74 -4.94
CA LEU A 54 -0.03 8.71 -6.02
C LEU A 54 0.98 9.81 -5.63
N PRO A 55 0.76 10.60 -4.56
CA PRO A 55 1.72 11.63 -4.17
C PRO A 55 3.08 11.05 -3.70
N ILE A 56 3.09 9.84 -3.13
CA ILE A 56 4.34 9.16 -2.71
C ILE A 56 5.18 8.81 -3.93
N VAL A 57 4.57 8.24 -4.96
CA VAL A 57 5.24 7.88 -6.21
C VAL A 57 5.80 9.11 -6.92
N GLN A 58 5.07 10.23 -6.92
CA GLN A 58 5.52 11.48 -7.54
C GLN A 58 6.72 12.10 -6.82
N LYS A 59 6.75 12.05 -5.48
CA LYS A 59 7.80 12.69 -4.67
C LYS A 59 9.03 11.81 -4.42
N THR A 60 8.92 10.50 -4.65
CA THR A 60 9.97 9.54 -4.30
C THR A 60 10.77 9.12 -5.52
N SER A 61 12.12 9.14 -5.39
CA SER A 61 13.05 8.65 -6.42
C SER A 61 12.67 7.26 -6.93
N ILE A 62 12.70 7.08 -8.26
CA ILE A 62 12.34 5.83 -8.93
C ILE A 62 13.25 4.66 -8.57
N THR A 63 14.52 4.92 -8.25
CA THR A 63 15.51 3.90 -7.93
C THR A 63 15.54 3.54 -6.44
N SER A 64 14.90 4.34 -5.59
CA SER A 64 14.83 4.04 -4.16
C SER A 64 13.94 2.83 -3.89
N TYR A 65 14.25 2.05 -2.84
CA TYR A 65 13.44 0.90 -2.45
C TYR A 65 11.96 1.29 -2.20
N LYS A 66 11.74 2.42 -1.53
CA LYS A 66 10.42 3.02 -1.33
C LYS A 66 9.71 3.30 -2.64
N GLY A 67 10.41 3.91 -3.59
CA GLY A 67 9.86 4.28 -4.89
C GLY A 67 9.50 3.07 -5.74
N ILE A 68 10.34 2.04 -5.76
CA ILE A 68 10.08 0.78 -6.45
C ILE A 68 8.86 0.09 -5.83
N TYR A 69 8.79 0.04 -4.50
CA TYR A 69 7.67 -0.58 -3.79
C TYR A 69 6.36 0.15 -4.03
N ALA A 70 6.33 1.48 -3.87
CA ALA A 70 5.12 2.29 -4.06
C ALA A 70 4.56 2.17 -5.48
N ARG A 71 5.42 2.14 -6.51
CA ARG A 71 5.01 1.94 -7.91
C ARG A 71 4.49 0.54 -8.17
N GLY A 72 5.13 -0.48 -7.60
CA GLY A 72 4.64 -1.86 -7.66
C GLY A 72 3.26 -1.99 -7.04
N ALA A 73 3.09 -1.45 -5.82
CA ALA A 73 1.81 -1.47 -5.11
C ALA A 73 0.72 -0.75 -5.91
N LEU A 74 1.02 0.45 -6.44
CA LEU A 74 0.10 1.21 -7.28
C LEU A 74 -0.39 0.36 -8.45
N LYS A 75 0.51 -0.31 -9.17
CA LYS A 75 0.17 -1.16 -10.33
C LYS A 75 -0.70 -2.37 -9.98
N ILE A 76 -0.53 -2.97 -8.79
CA ILE A 76 -1.36 -4.10 -8.37
C ILE A 76 -2.75 -3.63 -7.95
N PHE A 77 -2.83 -2.58 -7.12
CA PHE A 77 -4.08 -2.20 -6.49
C PHE A 77 -4.94 -1.30 -7.38
N SER A 78 -4.38 -0.59 -8.37
CA SER A 78 -5.15 0.20 -9.34
C SER A 78 -5.96 -0.63 -10.35
N LYS A 79 -5.72 -1.95 -10.43
CA LYS A 79 -6.51 -2.85 -11.29
C LYS A 79 -7.83 -3.29 -10.65
N ASN A 80 -7.95 -3.10 -9.34
CA ASN A 80 -9.08 -3.56 -8.51
C ASN A 80 -9.76 -2.38 -7.79
N THR A 81 -9.69 -1.20 -8.41
CA THR A 81 -10.39 0.04 -8.08
C THR A 81 -11.38 0.33 -9.19
#